data_AF-A0A503XXL0-F1
#
_entry.id   AF-A0A503XXL0-F1
#
_cell.length_a   1.000
_cell.length_b   1.000
_cell.length_c   1.000
_cell.angle_alpha   90.00
_cell.angle_beta   90.00
_cell.angle_gamma   90.00
#
_symmetry.space_group_name_H-M   'P 1'
#
loop_
_entity.id
_entity.type
_entity.pdbx_description
1 polymer ?
#
loop_
_entity_poly.entity_id
_entity_poly.type
_entity_poly.pdbx_seq_one_letter_code
_entity_poly.pdbx_strand_id
1 'polypeptide(L)'
;MFAVIKTGGKQYRVAANDLLKIEKVEANVGDIVEIGHVLAHGEGENVTFGAPFVDGAIVTAEVVEQGKNRTVIAFKKRRRQNSRRKIGHRQLLTTVRISEILLGGAKPAKKTAAKAEAKAEVAADAAPKEAKAKKDAPKEEAETAAAPLFKAPKGEPDDLTVIKGIGPVAAKDLNEQGIITFAQLAKLTEKDVAKIDENMPFSADQIKDWREQAKELTKK
;
A
#
# COMPACT_ATOMS: atom_id res chain seq x y z
N MET A 1 29.09 4.39 14.50
CA MET A 1 28.82 5.49 13.55
C MET A 1 27.39 6.04 13.68
N PHE A 2 27.20 7.36 13.59
CA PHE A 2 25.89 8.04 13.56
C PHE A 2 25.82 9.09 12.45
N ALA A 3 24.61 9.49 12.06
CA ALA A 3 24.34 10.60 11.16
C ALA A 3 23.25 11.53 11.72
N VAL A 4 23.22 12.78 11.26
CA VAL A 4 22.13 13.73 11.49
C VAL A 4 21.44 13.96 10.17
N ILE A 5 20.20 13.49 10.05
CA ILE A 5 19.39 13.61 8.84
C ILE A 5 18.35 14.71 8.98
N LYS A 6 18.00 15.36 7.87
CA LYS A 6 16.89 16.30 7.78
C LYS A 6 15.73 15.69 6.99
N THR A 7 14.58 15.52 7.64
CA THR A 7 13.35 15.02 6.99
C THR A 7 12.12 15.66 7.63
N GLY A 8 11.09 15.94 6.82
CA GLY A 8 9.85 16.56 7.30
C GLY A 8 10.05 17.90 8.00
N GLY A 9 11.11 18.65 7.64
CA GLY A 9 11.47 19.92 8.28
C GLY A 9 12.14 19.81 9.65
N LYS A 10 12.39 18.59 10.15
CA LYS A 10 13.04 18.31 11.44
C LYS A 10 14.40 17.65 11.22
N GLN A 11 15.24 17.70 12.25
CA GLN A 11 16.54 17.03 12.27
C GLN A 11 16.50 15.86 13.26
N TYR A 12 17.05 14.72 12.86
CA TYR A 12 17.11 13.52 13.68
C TYR A 12 18.53 12.97 13.70
N ARG A 13 19.01 12.62 14.89
CA ARG A 13 20.22 11.82 15.05
C ARG A 13 19.83 10.35 14.90
N VAL A 14 20.56 9.64 14.05
CA VAL A 14 20.28 8.25 13.70
C VAL A 14 21.56 7.41 13.70
N ALA A 15 21.43 6.18 14.15
CA ALA A 15 22.41 5.11 14.00
C ALA A 15 21.79 3.94 13.22
N ALA A 16 22.62 2.98 12.80
CA ALA A 16 22.12 1.77 12.16
C ALA A 16 21.18 0.99 13.09
N ASN A 17 20.11 0.44 12.53
CA ASN A 17 19.02 -0.27 13.21
C ASN A 17 18.10 0.58 14.12
N ASP A 18 18.30 1.89 14.20
CA ASP A 18 17.40 2.76 14.96
C ASP A 18 15.99 2.77 14.35
N LEU A 19 14.99 2.89 15.21
CA LEU A 19 13.59 2.94 14.83
C LEU A 19 13.01 4.31 15.15
N LEU A 20 12.60 5.03 14.11
CA LEU A 20 12.26 6.45 14.17
C LEU A 20 10.87 6.70 13.59
N LYS A 21 10.10 7.60 14.20
CA LYS A 21 8.86 8.13 13.62
C LYS A 21 9.12 9.47 12.97
N ILE A 22 8.91 9.54 11.66
CA ILE A 22 9.06 10.73 10.84
C ILE A 22 7.72 11.18 10.25
N GLU A 23 7.71 12.35 9.63
CA GLU A 23 6.56 12.81 8.84
C GLU A 23 6.23 11.82 7.71
N LYS A 24 5.02 11.91 7.15
CA LYS A 24 4.57 11.00 6.08
C LYS A 24 5.54 11.02 4.89
N VAL A 25 5.93 9.83 4.45
CA VAL A 25 6.72 9.58 3.23
C VAL A 25 5.87 8.81 2.22
N GLU A 26 6.03 9.13 0.93
CA GLU A 26 5.39 8.42 -0.20
C GLU A 26 6.15 7.13 -0.53
N ALA A 27 5.90 6.09 0.28
CA ALA A 27 6.43 4.74 0.10
C ALA A 27 5.45 3.73 0.70
N ASN A 28 5.52 2.45 0.35
CA ASN A 28 4.74 1.40 1.00
C ASN A 28 5.52 0.76 2.15
N VAL A 29 4.82 -0.02 2.98
CA VAL A 29 5.47 -0.79 4.06
C VAL A 29 6.37 -1.87 3.46
N GLY A 30 7.62 -1.94 3.91
CA GLY A 30 8.67 -2.81 3.39
C GLY A 30 9.55 -2.17 2.32
N ASP A 31 9.19 -0.98 1.82
CA ASP A 31 10.03 -0.26 0.85
C ASP A 31 11.25 0.36 1.53
N ILE A 32 12.34 0.44 0.76
CA ILE A 32 13.57 1.14 1.16
C ILE A 32 13.49 2.57 0.64
N VAL A 33 13.67 3.52 1.54
CA VAL A 33 13.70 4.96 1.28
C VAL A 33 15.11 5.47 1.46
N GLU A 34 15.57 6.26 0.49
CA GLU A 34 16.86 6.93 0.52
C GLU A 34 16.69 8.38 1.01
N ILE A 35 17.42 8.74 2.06
CA ILE A 35 17.45 10.09 2.64
C ILE A 35 18.80 10.72 2.33
N GLY A 36 18.85 11.53 1.26
CA GLY A 36 20.06 12.24 0.83
C GLY A 36 20.36 13.53 1.61
N HIS A 37 19.45 14.00 2.46
CA HIS A 37 19.64 15.21 3.27
C HIS A 37 20.37 14.90 4.58
N VAL A 38 21.66 14.61 4.48
CA VAL A 38 22.54 14.35 5.63
C VAL A 38 23.32 15.62 5.99
N LEU A 39 23.16 16.10 7.22
CA LEU A 39 23.78 17.33 7.72
C LEU A 39 25.15 17.09 8.36
N ALA A 40 25.30 15.97 9.04
CA ALA A 40 26.54 15.60 9.72
C ALA A 40 26.62 14.08 9.88
N HIS A 41 27.83 13.55 10.02
CA HIS A 41 28.06 12.17 10.45
C HIS A 41 29.25 12.12 11.40
N GLY A 42 29.32 11.07 12.21
CA GLY A 42 30.43 10.91 13.13
C GLY A 42 30.63 9.49 13.64
N GLU A 43 31.84 9.24 14.09
CA GLU A 43 32.25 8.02 14.76
C GLU A 43 33.13 8.37 15.95
N GLY A 44 32.63 8.11 17.16
CA GLY A 44 33.30 8.51 18.41
C GLY A 44 33.49 10.02 18.48
N GLU A 45 34.75 10.44 18.59
CA GLU A 45 35.17 11.85 18.70
C GLU A 45 35.27 12.57 17.33
N ASN A 46 35.35 11.82 16.22
CA ASN A 46 35.46 12.40 14.89
C ASN A 46 34.07 12.69 14.33
N VAL A 47 33.73 13.97 14.18
CA VAL A 47 32.45 14.43 13.62
C VAL A 47 32.71 15.34 12.41
N THR A 48 32.10 15.00 11.29
CA THR A 48 32.13 15.79 10.06
C THR A 48 30.80 16.50 9.88
N PHE A 49 30.85 17.81 9.62
CA PHE A 49 29.69 18.66 9.36
C PHE A 49 29.65 19.05 7.89
N GLY A 50 28.46 19.02 7.29
CA GLY A 50 28.22 19.47 5.92
C GLY A 50 28.03 20.98 5.81
N ALA A 51 28.09 21.49 4.58
CA ALA A 51 27.88 22.91 4.27
C ALA A 51 27.09 23.09 2.96
N PRO A 52 25.74 22.96 2.94
CA PRO A 52 24.82 22.67 4.07
C PRO A 52 24.60 21.17 4.33
N PHE A 53 24.96 20.30 3.39
CA PHE A 53 24.87 18.84 3.50
C PHE A 53 26.25 18.22 3.31
N VAL A 54 26.42 16.96 3.70
CA VAL A 54 27.65 16.20 3.43
C VAL A 54 27.53 15.59 2.04
N ASP A 55 28.47 15.92 1.15
CA ASP A 55 28.44 15.46 -0.23
C ASP A 55 28.55 13.94 -0.34
N GLY A 56 27.67 13.34 -1.14
CA GLY A 56 27.65 11.89 -1.37
C GLY A 56 27.24 11.05 -0.15
N ALA A 57 26.71 11.65 0.92
CA ALA A 57 26.16 10.93 2.05
C ALA A 57 24.68 10.58 1.84
N ILE A 58 24.32 9.32 2.04
CA ILE A 58 22.95 8.82 1.91
C ILE A 58 22.64 7.94 3.11
N VAL A 59 21.47 8.14 3.73
CA VAL A 59 20.95 7.23 4.74
C VAL A 59 19.82 6.41 4.15
N THR A 60 19.93 5.10 4.18
CA THR A 60 18.88 4.19 3.75
C THR A 60 18.02 3.79 4.95
N ALA A 61 16.71 3.74 4.75
CA ALA A 61 15.79 3.34 5.78
C ALA A 61 14.66 2.48 5.21
N GLU A 62 14.29 1.42 5.90
CA GLU A 62 13.14 0.58 5.59
C GLU A 62 11.88 1.14 6.26
N VAL A 63 10.76 1.19 5.52
CA VAL A 63 9.47 1.57 6.07
C VAL A 63 8.85 0.41 6.83
N VAL A 64 8.77 0.50 8.16
CA VAL A 64 8.22 -0.56 9.02
C VAL A 64 6.70 -0.45 9.13
N GLU A 65 6.18 0.77 9.27
CA GLU A 65 4.75 0.99 9.48
C GLU A 65 4.36 2.39 9.00
N GLN A 66 3.12 2.53 8.52
CA GLN A 66 2.48 3.82 8.32
C GLN A 66 1.22 3.92 9.14
N GLY A 67 1.08 5.02 9.88
CA GLY A 67 0.03 5.16 10.85
C GLY A 67 -0.36 6.59 11.16
N LYS A 68 -1.47 6.71 11.89
CA LYS A 68 -1.94 7.98 12.44
C LYS A 68 -1.48 8.07 13.90
N ASN A 69 -0.94 9.21 14.30
CA ASN A 69 -0.58 9.48 15.68
C ASN A 69 -1.83 9.52 16.59
N ARG A 70 -1.64 9.50 17.90
CA ARG A 70 -2.72 9.72 18.88
C ARG A 70 -3.49 11.01 18.56
N THR A 71 -4.80 10.99 18.77
CA THR A 71 -5.65 12.17 18.58
C THR A 71 -5.22 13.30 19.51
N VAL A 72 -4.80 14.41 18.91
CA VAL A 72 -4.58 15.67 19.60
C VAL A 72 -5.88 16.45 19.54
N ILE A 73 -6.41 16.84 20.70
CA ILE A 73 -7.68 17.56 20.79
C ILE A 73 -7.39 19.06 20.87
N ALA A 74 -7.76 19.80 19.82
CA ALA A 74 -7.78 21.25 19.84
C ALA A 74 -9.14 21.73 20.37
N PHE A 75 -9.15 22.26 21.59
CA PHE A 75 -10.35 22.83 22.21
C PHE A 75 -10.24 24.34 22.31
N LYS A 76 -11.17 25.06 21.67
CA LYS A 76 -11.27 26.53 21.71
C LYS A 76 -12.59 26.92 22.37
N LYS A 77 -12.54 27.71 23.45
CA LYS A 77 -13.74 28.19 24.17
C LYS A 77 -13.62 29.70 24.41
N ARG A 78 -14.67 30.46 24.07
CA ARG A 78 -14.80 31.87 24.45
C ARG A 78 -15.70 32.00 25.66
N ARG A 79 -15.19 32.66 26.72
CA ARG A 79 -15.93 32.84 27.99
C ARG A 79 -17.18 33.68 27.75
N ARG A 80 -18.32 33.28 28.32
CA ARG A 80 -19.62 33.98 28.27
C ARG A 80 -20.24 34.21 26.88
N GLN A 81 -19.63 33.69 25.81
CA GLN A 81 -20.13 33.86 24.43
C GLN A 81 -20.87 32.62 23.88
N ASN A 82 -21.16 31.63 24.72
CA ASN A 82 -21.67 30.30 24.35
C ASN A 82 -20.94 29.61 23.15
N SER A 83 -19.71 30.06 22.86
CA SER A 83 -18.92 29.58 21.72
C SER A 83 -17.84 28.64 22.22
N ARG A 84 -17.97 27.36 21.87
CA ARG A 84 -16.95 26.32 22.08
C ARG A 84 -16.82 25.45 20.84
N ARG A 85 -15.60 25.09 20.47
CA ARG A 85 -15.29 24.15 19.39
C ARG A 85 -14.27 23.13 19.88
N LYS A 86 -14.51 21.85 19.62
CA LYS A 86 -13.60 20.74 19.91
C LYS A 86 -13.31 20.03 18.59
N ILE A 87 -12.07 20.03 18.15
CA ILE A 87 -11.64 19.38 16.91
C ILE A 87 -10.51 18.40 17.26
N GLY A 88 -10.60 17.17 16.75
CA GLY A 88 -9.51 16.21 16.85
C GLY A 88 -8.62 16.29 15.61
N HIS A 89 -7.30 16.29 15.80
CA HIS A 89 -6.32 16.12 14.74
C HIS A 89 -5.52 14.84 14.96
N ARG A 90 -5.26 14.10 13.88
CA ARG A 90 -4.37 12.93 13.90
C ARG A 90 -3.33 13.10 12.80
N GLN A 91 -2.08 13.34 13.19
CA GLN A 91 -0.98 13.48 12.25
C GLN A 91 -0.64 12.13 11.61
N LEU A 92 -0.44 12.11 10.30
CA LEU A 92 0.08 10.93 9.59
C LEU A 92 1.59 10.87 9.81
N LEU A 93 2.08 9.72 10.26
CA LEU A 93 3.49 9.46 10.53
C LEU A 93 3.90 8.16 9.86
N THR A 94 5.17 8.09 9.49
CA THR A 94 5.82 6.88 8.99
C THR A 94 6.86 6.44 10.00
N THR A 95 6.80 5.17 10.42
CA THR A 95 7.82 4.54 11.24
C THR A 95 8.85 3.90 10.32
N VAL A 96 10.10 4.33 10.42
CA VAL A 96 11.20 3.82 9.61
C VAL A 96 12.26 3.17 10.50
N ARG A 97 12.92 2.14 9.98
CA ARG A 97 14.12 1.55 10.56
C ARG A 97 15.31 1.92 9.70
N ILE A 98 16.37 2.43 10.30
CA ILE A 98 17.59 2.81 9.58
C ILE A 98 18.37 1.54 9.23
N SER A 99 18.67 1.34 7.95
CA SER A 99 19.40 0.15 7.48
C SER A 99 20.90 0.42 7.48
N GLU A 100 21.37 1.33 6.64
CA GLU A 100 22.78 1.68 6.49
C GLU A 100 22.99 3.18 6.27
N ILE A 101 24.13 3.68 6.75
CA ILE A 101 24.61 5.04 6.51
C ILE A 101 25.76 4.93 5.50
N LEU A 102 25.56 5.45 4.30
CA LEU A 102 26.50 5.41 3.20
C LEU A 102 27.21 6.77 3.06
N LEU A 103 28.51 6.74 2.85
CA LEU A 103 29.35 7.92 2.63
C LEU A 103 30.06 7.81 1.27
N GLY A 104 30.45 8.96 0.70
CA GLY A 104 31.33 9.00 -0.48
C GLY A 104 30.71 8.52 -1.79
N GLY A 105 29.39 8.60 -1.95
CA GLY A 105 28.69 8.23 -3.18
C GLY A 105 28.51 6.72 -3.38
N ALA A 106 28.69 5.93 -2.32
CA ALA A 106 28.33 4.51 -2.33
C ALA A 106 26.83 4.34 -2.62
N LYS A 107 26.50 3.47 -3.58
CA LYS A 107 25.12 3.14 -3.92
C LYS A 107 24.56 2.14 -2.91
N PRO A 108 23.27 2.23 -2.55
CA PRO A 108 22.66 1.33 -1.59
C PRO A 108 22.62 -0.10 -2.11
N ALA A 109 22.90 -1.05 -1.23
CA ALA A 109 22.76 -2.46 -1.53
C ALA A 109 21.27 -2.78 -1.70
N LYS A 110 20.81 -2.86 -2.96
CA LYS A 110 19.43 -3.25 -3.31
C LYS A 110 19.23 -4.71 -2.92
N LYS A 111 18.86 -4.97 -1.66
CA LYS A 111 18.55 -6.32 -1.19
C LYS A 111 17.09 -6.63 -1.49
N THR A 112 16.88 -7.30 -2.61
CA THR A 112 15.69 -8.09 -2.91
C THR A 112 15.36 -9.02 -1.74
N ALA A 113 14.11 -8.94 -1.25
CA ALA A 113 13.34 -9.96 -0.53
C ALA A 113 14.10 -10.89 0.44
N ALA A 114 14.00 -10.62 1.73
CA ALA A 114 14.06 -11.65 2.78
C ALA A 114 12.75 -11.61 3.58
N LYS A 115 11.73 -12.30 3.05
CA LYS A 115 10.52 -12.68 3.77
C LYS A 115 10.59 -14.18 4.05
N ALA A 116 10.99 -14.55 5.26
CA ALA A 116 10.59 -15.75 6.01
C ALA A 116 11.44 -15.80 7.29
N GLU A 117 10.95 -16.43 8.36
CA GLU A 117 11.62 -16.63 9.67
C GLU A 117 11.55 -15.46 10.68
N ALA A 118 10.34 -15.06 11.07
CA ALA A 118 10.09 -14.58 12.45
C ALA A 118 8.62 -14.77 12.89
N LYS A 119 7.92 -15.76 12.32
CA LYS A 119 6.52 -16.05 12.66
C LYS A 119 6.31 -17.53 12.91
N ALA A 120 7.10 -18.09 13.83
CA ALA A 120 6.97 -19.48 14.28
C ALA A 120 7.39 -19.63 15.75
N GLU A 121 6.94 -18.73 16.63
CA GLU A 121 6.85 -19.03 18.06
C GLU A 121 5.91 -17.99 18.70
N VAL A 122 4.69 -18.43 19.00
CA VAL A 122 3.71 -18.01 20.03
C VAL A 122 2.33 -18.33 19.44
N ALA A 123 2.04 -19.63 19.36
CA ALA A 123 0.71 -20.17 19.06
C ALA A 123 0.49 -21.40 19.95
N ALA A 124 0.31 -21.14 21.24
CA ALA A 124 -0.31 -22.07 22.19
C ALA A 124 -0.80 -21.24 23.39
N ASP A 125 -2.00 -20.65 23.28
CA ASP A 125 -3.12 -20.96 24.19
C ASP A 125 -4.32 -20.04 23.87
N ALA A 126 -5.52 -20.62 24.03
CA ALA A 126 -6.85 -20.00 24.02
C ALA A 126 -7.53 -19.63 22.68
N ALA A 127 -8.45 -20.51 22.26
CA ALA A 127 -9.67 -20.19 21.51
C ALA A 127 -10.89 -20.57 22.39
N PRO A 128 -12.15 -20.16 22.12
CA PRO A 128 -12.65 -19.06 21.27
C PRO A 128 -13.78 -18.22 21.94
N LYS A 129 -14.06 -17.01 21.42
CA LYS A 129 -15.45 -16.51 21.21
C LYS A 129 -15.52 -15.24 20.34
N GLU A 130 -16.14 -15.44 19.17
CA GLU A 130 -17.08 -14.58 18.44
C GLU A 130 -16.73 -13.16 17.92
N ALA A 131 -16.92 -13.06 16.59
CA ALA A 131 -17.63 -12.00 15.84
C ALA A 131 -16.98 -10.62 15.59
N LYS A 132 -16.18 -10.61 14.51
CA LYS A 132 -16.24 -9.76 13.29
C LYS A 132 -16.41 -8.24 13.39
N ALA A 133 -15.38 -7.60 12.84
CA ALA A 133 -15.19 -6.19 12.54
C ALA A 133 -15.97 -5.69 11.30
N LYS A 134 -16.23 -4.36 11.28
CA LYS A 134 -16.42 -3.54 10.07
C LYS A 134 -15.15 -2.71 9.86
N LYS A 135 -14.56 -2.79 8.66
CA LYS A 135 -13.38 -2.03 8.25
C LYS A 135 -13.71 -1.28 6.96
N ASP A 136 -13.51 0.03 7.01
CA ASP A 136 -13.58 0.99 5.93
C ASP A 136 -12.50 0.75 4.85
N ALA A 137 -12.85 1.23 3.64
CA ALA A 137 -12.20 1.26 2.32
C ALA A 137 -10.79 1.91 2.26
N PRO A 138 -10.25 2.36 1.11
CA PRO A 138 -10.07 1.83 -0.27
C PRO A 138 -8.55 1.88 -0.69
N LYS A 139 -8.16 1.47 -1.91
CA LYS A 139 -6.93 1.98 -2.57
C LYS A 139 -6.97 1.91 -4.11
N GLU A 140 -6.48 2.99 -4.71
CA GLU A 140 -6.20 3.28 -6.13
C GLU A 140 -5.15 2.37 -6.81
N GLU A 141 -5.38 2.22 -8.12
CA GLU A 141 -4.46 2.22 -9.28
C GLU A 141 -3.39 1.13 -9.47
N ALA A 142 -3.47 0.45 -10.63
CA ALA A 142 -2.35 -0.17 -11.31
C ALA A 142 -2.55 -0.05 -12.83
N GLU A 143 -1.57 0.52 -13.53
CA GLU A 143 -1.42 0.46 -14.99
C GLU A 143 -0.13 -0.30 -15.29
N THR A 144 -0.25 -1.55 -15.77
CA THR A 144 0.77 -2.25 -16.56
C THR A 144 0.05 -3.26 -17.45
N ALA A 145 0.12 -3.05 -18.76
CA ALA A 145 -0.48 -3.89 -19.78
C ALA A 145 0.05 -5.34 -19.72
N ALA A 146 -0.76 -6.24 -19.16
CA ALA A 146 -0.61 -7.68 -19.29
C ALA A 146 -1.47 -8.17 -20.46
N ALA A 147 -0.95 -9.10 -21.25
CA ALA A 147 -1.67 -9.68 -22.39
C ALA A 147 -3.03 -10.30 -21.94
N PRO A 148 -4.08 -10.21 -22.77
CA PRO A 148 -5.43 -10.66 -22.38
C PRO A 148 -5.45 -12.16 -22.08
N LEU A 149 -6.04 -12.54 -20.95
CA LEU A 149 -6.19 -13.93 -20.50
C LEU A 149 -7.02 -14.79 -21.46
N PHE A 150 -7.91 -14.18 -22.25
CA PHE A 150 -8.75 -14.85 -23.23
C PHE A 150 -8.60 -14.24 -24.63
N LYS A 151 -8.66 -15.11 -25.64
CA LYS A 151 -8.66 -14.68 -27.04
C LYS A 151 -10.03 -14.08 -27.37
N ALA A 152 -10.06 -12.77 -27.66
CA ALA A 152 -11.29 -12.09 -28.04
C ALA A 152 -11.89 -12.68 -29.34
N PRO A 153 -13.19 -13.00 -29.39
CA PRO A 153 -13.89 -13.41 -30.61
C PRO A 153 -14.09 -12.20 -31.54
N LYS A 154 -14.22 -12.46 -32.84
CA LYS A 154 -14.60 -11.42 -33.81
C LYS A 154 -16.11 -11.17 -33.69
N GLY A 155 -16.51 -10.12 -33.00
CA GLY A 155 -17.90 -9.66 -32.86
C GLY A 155 -17.97 -8.27 -32.21
N GLU A 156 -19.11 -7.61 -32.32
CA GLU A 156 -19.37 -6.35 -31.60
C GLU A 156 -19.44 -6.63 -30.08
N PRO A 157 -18.87 -5.75 -29.23
CA PRO A 157 -18.87 -5.93 -27.79
C PRO A 157 -20.26 -5.68 -27.18
N ASP A 158 -20.69 -6.56 -26.28
CA ASP A 158 -21.92 -6.40 -25.51
C ASP A 158 -21.69 -5.44 -24.33
N ASP A 159 -22.75 -4.75 -23.88
CA ASP A 159 -22.69 -3.94 -22.66
C ASP A 159 -22.81 -4.80 -21.40
N LEU A 160 -21.67 -5.24 -20.87
CA LEU A 160 -21.60 -6.08 -19.66
C LEU A 160 -22.16 -5.41 -18.40
N THR A 161 -22.39 -4.08 -18.40
CA THR A 161 -22.95 -3.37 -17.23
C THR A 161 -24.43 -3.69 -16.97
N VAL A 162 -25.11 -4.36 -17.91
CA VAL A 162 -26.48 -4.86 -17.74
C VAL A 162 -26.56 -5.97 -16.69
N ILE A 163 -25.45 -6.68 -16.41
CA ILE A 163 -25.38 -7.72 -15.38
C ILE A 163 -25.26 -7.06 -14.00
N LYS A 164 -26.12 -7.47 -13.07
CA LYS A 164 -26.15 -6.93 -11.73
C LYS A 164 -24.84 -7.26 -11.00
N GLY A 165 -24.15 -6.21 -10.56
CA GLY A 165 -22.87 -6.32 -9.87
C GLY A 165 -21.65 -6.09 -10.77
N ILE A 166 -21.81 -6.08 -12.10
CA ILE A 166 -20.75 -5.61 -13.01
C ILE A 166 -20.85 -4.08 -13.11
N GLY A 167 -19.94 -3.39 -12.42
CA GLY A 167 -19.79 -1.94 -12.54
C GLY A 167 -18.89 -1.54 -13.72
N PRO A 168 -18.77 -0.24 -14.02
CA PRO A 168 -17.95 0.26 -15.14
C PRO A 168 -16.48 -0.14 -15.07
N VAL A 169 -15.92 -0.29 -13.87
CA VAL A 169 -14.54 -0.75 -13.65
C VAL A 169 -14.43 -2.24 -13.98
N ALA A 170 -15.34 -3.06 -13.46
CA ALA A 170 -15.35 -4.50 -13.73
C ALA A 170 -15.58 -4.81 -15.22
N ALA A 171 -16.42 -4.04 -15.90
CA ALA A 171 -16.62 -4.17 -17.35
C ALA A 171 -15.34 -3.85 -18.14
N LYS A 172 -14.58 -2.81 -17.74
CA LYS A 172 -13.29 -2.48 -18.36
C LYS A 172 -12.27 -3.60 -18.14
N ASP A 173 -12.13 -4.07 -16.91
CA ASP A 173 -11.19 -5.12 -16.56
C ASP A 173 -11.50 -6.44 -17.31
N LEU A 174 -12.79 -6.80 -17.46
CA LEU A 174 -13.21 -7.98 -18.23
C LEU A 174 -12.94 -7.81 -19.75
N ASN A 175 -13.19 -6.62 -20.28
CA ASN A 175 -12.92 -6.29 -21.69
C ASN A 175 -11.41 -6.31 -22.00
N GLU A 176 -10.58 -5.80 -21.09
CA GLU A 176 -9.12 -5.83 -21.19
C GLU A 176 -8.58 -7.26 -21.20
N GLN A 177 -9.24 -8.19 -20.51
CA GLN A 177 -8.90 -9.62 -20.52
C GLN A 177 -9.52 -10.40 -21.70
N GLY A 178 -10.22 -9.73 -22.61
CA GLY A 178 -10.77 -10.32 -23.84
C GLY A 178 -12.15 -10.97 -23.68
N ILE A 179 -12.85 -10.75 -22.56
CA ILE A 179 -14.24 -11.16 -22.36
C ILE A 179 -15.12 -9.95 -22.68
N ILE A 180 -15.66 -9.93 -23.89
CA ILE A 180 -16.37 -8.77 -24.45
C ILE A 180 -17.85 -9.04 -24.75
N THR A 181 -18.33 -10.28 -24.60
CA THR A 181 -19.73 -10.67 -24.91
C THR A 181 -20.37 -11.51 -23.80
N PHE A 182 -21.70 -11.44 -23.67
CA PHE A 182 -22.47 -12.27 -22.73
C PHE A 182 -22.32 -13.76 -23.03
N ALA A 183 -22.22 -14.12 -24.31
CA ALA A 183 -22.04 -15.49 -24.76
C ALA A 183 -20.69 -16.10 -24.33
N GLN A 184 -19.63 -15.29 -24.23
CA GLN A 184 -18.35 -15.75 -23.69
C GLN A 184 -18.43 -15.95 -22.18
N LEU A 185 -19.01 -14.97 -21.48
CA LEU A 185 -19.14 -15.02 -20.03
C LEU A 185 -19.95 -16.27 -19.63
N ALA A 186 -21.08 -16.53 -20.29
CA ALA A 186 -21.92 -17.71 -20.06
C ALA A 186 -21.20 -19.06 -20.29
N LYS A 187 -20.19 -19.10 -21.17
CA LYS A 187 -19.45 -20.31 -21.58
C LYS A 187 -18.16 -20.56 -20.78
N LEU A 188 -17.78 -19.67 -19.86
CA LEU A 188 -16.60 -19.89 -19.02
C LEU A 188 -16.70 -21.22 -18.26
N THR A 189 -15.61 -22.00 -18.25
CA THR A 189 -15.53 -23.24 -17.46
C THR A 189 -15.10 -22.95 -16.02
N GLU A 190 -15.28 -23.88 -15.09
CA GLU A 190 -14.86 -23.71 -13.69
C GLU A 190 -13.35 -23.44 -13.56
N LYS A 191 -12.54 -24.01 -14.47
CA LYS A 191 -11.10 -23.74 -14.55
C LYS A 191 -10.79 -22.32 -15.01
N ASP A 192 -11.64 -21.74 -15.85
CA ASP A 192 -11.48 -20.35 -16.32
C ASP A 192 -11.92 -19.36 -15.23
N VAL A 193 -12.94 -19.71 -14.45
CA VAL A 193 -13.36 -18.92 -13.27
C VAL A 193 -12.24 -18.85 -12.24
N ALA A 194 -11.57 -19.97 -11.95
CA ALA A 194 -10.44 -19.99 -11.01
C ALA A 194 -9.25 -19.12 -11.51
N LYS A 195 -8.95 -19.15 -12.81
CA LYS A 195 -7.91 -18.29 -13.39
C LYS A 195 -8.25 -16.80 -13.29
N ILE A 196 -9.52 -16.43 -13.42
CA ILE A 196 -9.95 -15.05 -13.26
C ILE A 196 -9.88 -14.64 -11.78
N ASP A 197 -10.26 -15.52 -10.84
CA ASP A 197 -10.16 -15.29 -9.39
C ASP A 197 -8.70 -15.09 -8.92
N GLU A 198 -7.75 -15.83 -9.49
CA GLU A 198 -6.33 -15.71 -9.15
C GLU A 198 -5.67 -14.44 -9.72
N ASN A 199 -6.13 -13.96 -10.88
CA ASN A 199 -5.47 -12.89 -11.63
C ASN A 199 -6.22 -11.54 -11.62
N MET A 200 -7.46 -11.50 -11.13
CA MET A 200 -8.32 -10.32 -11.15
C MET A 200 -8.92 -10.09 -9.75
N PRO A 201 -9.33 -8.85 -9.41
CA PRO A 201 -9.89 -8.52 -8.10
C PRO A 201 -11.34 -9.01 -7.90
N PHE A 202 -11.81 -10.01 -8.66
CA PHE A 202 -13.17 -10.56 -8.59
C PHE A 202 -13.16 -11.92 -7.92
N SER A 203 -14.09 -12.18 -7.00
CA SER A 203 -14.17 -13.50 -6.37
C SER A 203 -14.78 -14.54 -7.30
N ALA A 204 -14.38 -15.80 -7.13
CA ALA A 204 -14.97 -16.94 -7.86
C ALA A 204 -16.50 -17.00 -7.76
N ASP A 205 -17.07 -16.61 -6.62
CA ASP A 205 -18.54 -16.62 -6.41
C ASP A 205 -19.24 -15.48 -7.15
N GLN A 206 -18.61 -14.31 -7.23
CA GLN A 206 -19.10 -13.17 -8.00
C GLN A 206 -19.09 -13.48 -9.51
N ILE A 207 -18.05 -14.15 -9.99
CA ILE A 207 -17.96 -14.58 -11.40
C ILE A 207 -19.01 -15.66 -11.70
N LYS A 208 -19.31 -16.58 -10.77
CA LYS A 208 -20.39 -17.57 -10.94
C LYS A 208 -21.77 -16.92 -11.05
N ASP A 209 -22.08 -15.93 -10.21
CA ASP A 209 -23.33 -15.17 -10.27
C ASP A 209 -23.47 -14.43 -11.62
N TRP A 210 -22.40 -13.76 -12.08
CA TRP A 210 -22.39 -13.12 -13.39
C TRP A 210 -22.55 -14.11 -14.56
N ARG A 211 -21.97 -15.30 -14.45
CA ARG A 211 -22.15 -16.38 -15.45
C ARG A 211 -23.61 -16.86 -15.51
N GLU A 212 -24.29 -16.95 -14.39
CA GLU A 212 -25.70 -17.34 -14.33
C GLU A 212 -26.60 -16.27 -14.96
N GLN A 213 -26.39 -15.01 -14.62
CA GLN A 213 -27.12 -13.89 -15.22
C GLN A 213 -26.83 -13.75 -16.74
N ALA A 214 -25.60 -13.98 -17.19
CA ALA A 214 -25.26 -13.99 -18.61
C ALA A 214 -25.96 -15.13 -19.37
N LYS A 215 -26.15 -16.30 -18.74
CA LYS A 215 -26.94 -17.40 -19.33
C LYS A 215 -28.42 -17.04 -19.47
N GLU A 216 -28.95 -16.21 -18.60
CA GLU A 216 -30.34 -15.74 -18.71
C GLU A 216 -30.49 -14.69 -19.82
N LEU A 217 -29.54 -13.78 -19.96
CA LEU A 217 -29.54 -12.75 -21.00
C LEU A 217 -29.34 -13.31 -22.42
N THR A 218 -28.57 -14.40 -22.56
CA THR A 218 -28.34 -15.07 -23.85
C THR A 218 -29.47 -16.01 -24.30
N LYS A 219 -30.41 -16.33 -23.40
CA LYS A 219 -31.61 -17.12 -23.71
C LYS A 219 -32.77 -16.28 -24.27
N LYS A 220 -32.67 -14.95 -24.15
CA LYS A 220 -33.68 -14.00 -24.57
C LYS A 220 -33.38 -13.50 -25.98
#